data_AF-A0A5N6BC06-F1
#
_entry.id   AF-A0A5N6BC06-F1
#
_cell.length_a   1.000
_cell.length_b   1.000
_cell.length_c   1.000
_cell.angle_alpha   90.00
_cell.angle_beta   90.00
_cell.angle_gamma   90.00
#
_symmetry.space_group_name_H-M   'P 1'
#
loop_
_entity.id
_entity.type
_entity.pdbx_description
1 polymer ?
#
loop_
_entity_poly.entity_id
_entity_poly.type
_entity_poly.pdbx_seq_one_letter_code
_entity_poly.pdbx_strand_id
1 'polypeptide(L)'
;MTYEDVVDRFVQEVPEFTSVWREHVADNGEVLPHVLFWHVTTFVLDAHERGDQKLVERCLDFLERALQSADVRVRELVGTSFVYSVGPWDSAVRDFIGTWPPLLREQAAHDGWQATEPRNKMR
;
A
#
# COMPACT_ATOMS: atom_id res chain seq x y z
N MET A 1 -16.14 5.77 -0.14
CA MET A 1 -15.04 5.77 0.83
C MET A 1 -14.66 7.23 1.02
N THR A 2 -14.51 7.66 2.25
CA THR A 2 -14.02 9.00 2.60
C THR A 2 -12.76 8.85 3.42
N TYR A 3 -12.04 9.96 3.59
CA TYR A 3 -10.83 9.95 4.41
C TYR A 3 -11.10 9.54 5.87
N GLU A 4 -12.30 9.84 6.36
CA GLU A 4 -12.73 9.51 7.72
C GLU A 4 -13.06 8.03 7.91
N ASP A 5 -13.51 7.32 6.86
CA ASP A 5 -13.95 5.91 6.96
C ASP A 5 -12.94 4.90 6.41
N VAL A 6 -11.92 5.34 5.66
CA VAL A 6 -11.03 4.44 4.91
C VAL A 6 -10.29 3.44 5.81
N VAL A 7 -9.84 3.86 6.99
CA VAL A 7 -9.12 2.98 7.92
C VAL A 7 -10.05 1.91 8.48
N ASP A 8 -11.23 2.30 8.97
CA ASP A 8 -12.21 1.37 9.53
C ASP A 8 -12.64 0.34 8.47
N ARG A 9 -12.83 0.80 7.23
CA ARG A 9 -13.15 -0.09 6.11
C ARG A 9 -12.01 -1.04 5.78
N PHE A 10 -10.76 -0.60 5.81
CA PHE A 10 -9.61 -1.47 5.60
C PHE A 10 -9.54 -2.57 6.65
N VAL A 11 -9.67 -2.23 7.94
CA VAL A 11 -9.64 -3.20 9.05
C VAL A 11 -10.82 -4.19 8.98
N GLN A 12 -12.00 -3.75 8.54
CA GLN A 12 -13.15 -4.63 8.34
C GLN A 12 -12.93 -5.66 7.23
N GLU A 13 -12.30 -5.25 6.11
CA GLU A 13 -12.05 -6.13 4.98
C GLU A 13 -10.78 -6.99 5.18
N VAL A 14 -9.82 -6.51 5.98
CA VAL A 14 -8.56 -7.17 6.31
C VAL A 14 -8.43 -7.34 7.84
N PRO A 15 -9.24 -8.23 8.46
CA PRO A 15 -9.22 -8.43 9.91
C PRO A 15 -7.84 -8.86 10.45
N GLU A 16 -6.99 -9.47 9.63
CA GLU A 16 -5.61 -9.83 9.95
C GLU A 16 -4.73 -8.60 10.29
N PHE A 17 -5.11 -7.40 9.83
CA PHE A 17 -4.42 -6.15 10.14
C PHE A 17 -4.82 -5.54 11.51
N THR A 18 -5.82 -6.13 12.19
CA THR A 18 -6.39 -5.57 13.44
C THR A 18 -5.34 -5.40 14.54
N SER A 19 -4.37 -6.31 14.66
CA SER A 19 -3.30 -6.19 15.66
C SER A 19 -2.43 -4.95 15.39
N VAL A 20 -2.01 -4.76 14.14
CA VAL A 20 -1.20 -3.62 13.69
C VAL A 20 -1.95 -2.30 13.92
N TRP A 21 -3.25 -2.27 13.59
CA TRP A 21 -4.09 -1.10 13.86
C TRP A 21 -4.19 -0.78 15.37
N ARG A 22 -4.38 -1.80 16.22
CA ARG A 22 -4.45 -1.60 17.68
C ARG A 22 -3.13 -1.09 18.26
N GLU A 23 -2.00 -1.65 17.82
CA GLU A 23 -0.67 -1.19 18.22
C GLU A 23 -0.46 0.26 17.81
N HIS A 24 -0.78 0.62 16.57
CA HIS A 24 -0.72 1.99 16.08
C HIS A 24 -1.52 2.97 16.95
N VAL A 25 -2.75 2.64 17.30
CA VAL A 25 -3.59 3.48 18.17
C VAL A 25 -3.02 3.55 19.59
N ALA A 26 -2.49 2.45 20.12
CA ALA A 26 -1.88 2.43 21.44
C ALA A 26 -0.63 3.33 21.52
N ASP A 27 0.18 3.34 20.46
CA ASP A 27 1.43 4.11 20.39
C ASP A 27 1.19 5.61 20.13
N ASN A 28 0.14 5.95 19.38
CA ASN A 28 -0.10 7.34 18.94
C ASN A 28 -1.25 8.03 19.69
N GLY A 29 -2.12 7.29 20.39
CA GLY A 29 -3.32 7.82 21.06
C GLY A 29 -4.49 8.11 20.10
N GLU A 30 -4.27 8.09 18.79
CA GLU A 30 -5.27 8.27 17.75
C GLU A 30 -4.86 7.56 16.45
N VAL A 31 -5.79 7.51 15.48
CA VAL A 31 -5.47 7.00 14.14
C VAL A 31 -4.85 8.13 13.31
N LEU A 32 -3.54 8.03 13.07
CA LEU A 32 -2.83 8.80 12.05
C LEU A 32 -2.85 8.05 10.69
N PRO A 33 -3.69 8.41 9.69
CA PRO A 33 -3.91 7.57 8.51
C PRO A 33 -2.68 7.37 7.65
N HIS A 34 -1.89 8.42 7.40
CA HIS A 34 -0.66 8.32 6.61
C HIS A 34 0.39 7.38 7.24
N VAL A 35 0.55 7.45 8.56
CA VAL A 35 1.46 6.56 9.29
C VAL A 35 0.93 5.13 9.30
N LEU A 36 -0.38 4.95 9.50
CA LEU A 36 -0.99 3.62 9.45
C LEU A 36 -0.88 2.98 8.05
N PHE A 37 -1.03 3.76 6.98
CA PHE A 37 -0.87 3.26 5.61
C PHE A 37 0.57 2.89 5.25
N TRP A 38 1.55 3.45 5.96
CA TRP A 38 2.91 2.91 5.90
C TRP A 38 2.98 1.50 6.53
N HIS A 39 2.31 1.27 7.67
CA HIS A 39 2.18 -0.08 8.23
C HIS A 39 1.40 -1.04 7.32
N VAL A 40 0.40 -0.56 6.58
CA VAL A 40 -0.28 -1.36 5.53
C VAL A 40 0.74 -1.83 4.49
N THR A 41 1.67 -0.96 4.08
CA THR A 41 2.70 -1.33 3.10
C THR A 41 3.55 -2.49 3.60
N THR A 42 4.11 -2.39 4.81
CA THR A 42 4.90 -3.47 5.42
C THR A 42 4.08 -4.74 5.57
N PHE A 43 2.83 -4.62 6.04
CA PHE A 43 1.93 -5.77 6.21
C PHE A 43 1.67 -6.54 4.91
N VAL A 44 1.45 -5.83 3.80
CA VAL A 44 1.19 -6.45 2.50
C VAL A 44 2.46 -7.08 1.92
N LEU A 45 3.63 -6.45 2.10
CA LEU A 45 4.92 -7.02 1.70
C LEU A 45 5.22 -8.31 2.48
N ASP A 46 5.03 -8.31 3.81
CA ASP A 46 5.21 -9.51 4.64
C ASP A 46 4.26 -10.64 4.20
N ALA A 47 3.01 -10.32 3.86
CA ALA A 47 2.05 -11.30 3.35
C ALA A 47 2.52 -11.89 2.01
N HIS A 48 3.05 -11.05 1.12
CA HIS A 48 3.61 -11.49 -0.16
C HIS A 48 4.83 -12.40 0.03
N GLU A 49 5.77 -12.04 0.91
CA GLU A 49 6.95 -12.84 1.22
C GLU A 49 6.59 -14.22 1.81
N ARG A 50 5.52 -14.30 2.61
CA ARG A 50 4.99 -15.58 3.12
C ARG A 50 4.20 -16.38 2.07
N GLY A 51 3.98 -15.84 0.88
CA GLY A 51 3.18 -16.47 -0.16
C GLY A 51 1.68 -16.48 0.11
N ASP A 52 1.18 -15.61 0.99
CA ASP A 52 -0.25 -15.47 1.30
C ASP A 52 -0.98 -14.66 0.21
N GLN A 53 -1.14 -15.28 -0.95
CA GLN A 53 -1.69 -14.64 -2.14
C GLN A 53 -3.09 -14.07 -1.91
N LYS A 54 -3.94 -14.75 -1.13
CA LYS A 54 -5.32 -14.30 -0.86
C LYS A 54 -5.36 -13.05 0.01
N LEU A 55 -4.44 -12.94 0.99
CA LEU A 55 -4.32 -11.74 1.80
C LEU A 55 -3.79 -10.57 0.98
N VAL A 56 -2.76 -10.81 0.15
CA VAL A 56 -2.21 -9.81 -0.76
C VAL A 56 -3.26 -9.27 -1.73
N GLU A 57 -3.98 -10.17 -2.42
CA GLU A 57 -5.03 -9.81 -3.37
C GLU A 57 -6.10 -8.93 -2.72
N ARG A 58 -6.61 -9.34 -1.56
CA ARG A 58 -7.63 -8.58 -0.81
C ARG A 58 -7.16 -7.18 -0.38
N CYS A 59 -5.91 -7.05 0.04
CA CYS A 59 -5.32 -5.75 0.37
C CYS A 59 -5.19 -4.87 -0.87
N LEU A 60 -4.64 -5.41 -1.97
CA LEU A 60 -4.45 -4.66 -3.21
C LEU A 60 -5.79 -4.26 -3.86
N ASP A 61 -6.79 -5.13 -3.82
CA ASP A 61 -8.15 -4.84 -4.29
C ASP A 61 -8.82 -3.71 -3.49
N PHE A 62 -8.56 -3.65 -2.18
CA PHE A 62 -9.01 -2.52 -1.37
C PHE A 62 -8.34 -1.23 -1.79
N LEU A 63 -7.01 -1.25 -1.93
CA LEU A 63 -6.21 -0.07 -2.29
C LEU A 63 -6.55 0.46 -3.69
N GLU A 64 -6.84 -0.43 -4.65
CA GLU A 64 -7.34 -0.03 -5.96
C GLU A 64 -8.71 0.65 -5.88
N ARG A 65 -9.66 0.08 -5.12
CA ARG A 65 -10.97 0.74 -4.89
C ARG A 65 -10.82 2.07 -4.17
N ALA A 66 -9.85 2.22 -3.28
CA ALA A 66 -9.53 3.48 -2.62
C ALA A 66 -9.00 4.53 -3.62
N LEU A 67 -8.18 4.14 -4.60
CA LEU A 67 -7.76 5.02 -5.70
C LEU A 67 -8.91 5.47 -6.62
N GLN A 68 -10.01 4.71 -6.67
CA GLN A 68 -11.22 5.11 -7.39
C GLN A 68 -12.15 6.05 -6.59
N SER A 69 -11.79 6.38 -5.35
CA SER A 69 -12.61 7.21 -4.49
C SER A 69 -12.81 8.62 -5.05
N ALA A 70 -14.03 9.15 -4.91
CA ALA A 70 -14.30 10.56 -5.20
C ALA A 70 -13.59 11.51 -4.23
N ASP A 71 -13.26 11.05 -3.01
CA ASP A 71 -12.51 11.83 -2.03
C ASP A 71 -11.02 11.87 -2.44
N VAL A 72 -10.55 13.06 -2.81
CA VAL A 72 -9.15 13.30 -3.20
C VAL A 72 -8.18 12.87 -2.11
N ARG A 73 -8.52 13.08 -0.82
CA ARG A 73 -7.63 12.75 0.29
C ARG A 73 -7.40 11.25 0.43
N VAL A 74 -8.39 10.43 0.06
CA VAL A 74 -8.24 8.96 0.02
C VAL A 74 -7.29 8.56 -1.10
N ARG A 75 -7.42 9.16 -2.28
CA ARG A 75 -6.52 8.89 -3.41
C ARG A 75 -5.08 9.31 -3.09
N GLU A 76 -4.92 10.50 -2.50
CA GLU A 76 -3.63 11.00 -2.02
C GLU A 76 -3.02 10.10 -0.94
N LEU A 77 -3.82 9.62 0.02
CA LEU A 77 -3.37 8.68 1.05
C LEU A 77 -2.76 7.41 0.43
N VAL A 78 -3.45 6.80 -0.54
CA VAL A 78 -2.92 5.60 -1.22
C VAL A 78 -1.66 5.92 -2.03
N GLY A 79 -1.67 6.99 -2.83
CA GLY A 79 -0.51 7.37 -3.65
C GLY A 79 0.73 7.67 -2.80
N THR A 80 0.58 8.55 -1.80
CA THR A 80 1.70 9.06 -1.01
C THR A 80 2.15 8.12 0.12
N SER A 81 1.30 7.22 0.59
CA SER A 81 1.60 6.40 1.78
C SER A 81 1.70 4.91 1.50
N PHE A 82 1.13 4.42 0.38
CA PHE A 82 1.32 3.04 -0.06
C PHE A 82 2.22 2.96 -1.29
N VAL A 83 1.81 3.58 -2.41
CA VAL A 83 2.55 3.48 -3.68
C VAL A 83 3.97 4.02 -3.55
N TYR A 84 4.10 5.20 -2.95
CA TYR A 84 5.39 5.80 -2.62
C TYR A 84 6.24 4.91 -1.70
N SER A 85 5.64 4.32 -0.68
CA SER A 85 6.33 3.53 0.35
C SER A 85 6.90 2.21 -0.15
N VAL A 86 6.40 1.67 -1.27
CA VAL A 86 6.95 0.46 -1.90
C VAL A 86 8.23 0.76 -2.70
N GLY A 87 8.52 2.03 -2.97
CA GLY A 87 9.74 2.45 -3.65
C GLY A 87 11.04 2.21 -2.84
N PRO A 88 12.22 2.23 -3.49
CA PRO A 88 12.43 2.29 -4.94
C PRO A 88 12.16 0.93 -5.60
N TRP A 89 11.56 0.95 -6.80
CA TRP A 89 11.23 -0.29 -7.54
C TRP A 89 12.45 -0.93 -8.17
N ASP A 90 13.24 -1.55 -7.32
CA ASP A 90 14.36 -2.39 -7.69
C ASP A 90 13.91 -3.86 -7.86
N SER A 91 14.88 -4.76 -7.98
CA SER A 91 14.59 -6.19 -8.13
C SER A 91 13.92 -6.83 -6.93
N ALA A 92 14.01 -6.27 -5.73
CA ALA A 92 13.45 -6.86 -4.51
C ALA A 92 11.92 -6.78 -4.47
N VAL A 93 11.36 -5.66 -4.95
CA VAL A 93 9.90 -5.44 -4.96
C VAL A 93 9.25 -5.67 -6.32
N ARG A 94 10.04 -6.01 -7.37
CA ARG A 94 9.54 -6.21 -8.73
C ARG A 94 8.43 -7.25 -8.82
N ASP A 95 8.62 -8.41 -8.19
CA ASP A 95 7.65 -9.50 -8.25
C ASP A 95 6.35 -9.09 -7.54
N PHE A 96 6.46 -8.37 -6.41
CA PHE A 96 5.32 -7.81 -5.70
C PHE A 96 4.56 -6.78 -6.55
N ILE A 97 5.24 -5.83 -7.19
CA ILE A 97 4.60 -4.86 -8.11
C ILE A 97 3.95 -5.58 -9.30
N GLY A 98 4.50 -6.72 -9.72
CA GLY A 98 3.90 -7.62 -10.69
C GLY A 98 2.48 -8.08 -10.30
N THR A 99 2.17 -8.14 -9.00
CA THR A 99 0.84 -8.52 -8.49
C THR A 99 -0.15 -7.35 -8.43
N TRP A 100 0.30 -6.11 -8.61
CA TRP A 100 -0.57 -4.95 -8.44
C TRP A 100 -1.69 -4.89 -9.48
N PRO A 101 -2.89 -4.45 -9.12
CA PRO A 101 -3.92 -4.20 -10.10
C PRO A 101 -3.64 -2.90 -10.90
N PRO A 102 -4.33 -2.69 -12.04
CA PRO A 102 -3.98 -1.66 -13.02
C PRO A 102 -3.84 -0.24 -12.46
N LEU A 103 -4.79 0.22 -11.64
CA LEU A 103 -4.76 1.62 -11.17
C LEU A 103 -3.63 1.89 -10.20
N LEU A 104 -3.24 0.88 -9.40
CA LEU A 104 -2.06 1.00 -8.56
C LEU A 104 -0.82 1.17 -9.44
N ARG A 105 -0.67 0.41 -10.53
CA ARG A 105 0.46 0.59 -11.47
C ARG A 105 0.44 1.95 -12.18
N GLU A 106 -0.74 2.44 -12.56
CA GLU A 106 -0.91 3.74 -13.21
C GLU A 106 -0.55 4.91 -12.29
N GLN A 107 -1.04 4.90 -11.04
CA GLN A 107 -0.68 5.90 -10.03
C GLN A 107 0.83 5.96 -9.83
N ALA A 108 1.44 4.79 -9.81
CA ALA A 108 2.85 4.61 -9.62
C ALA A 108 3.67 5.21 -10.79
N ALA A 109 3.22 5.01 -12.03
CA ALA A 109 3.80 5.63 -13.21
C ALA A 109 3.59 7.16 -13.23
N HIS A 110 2.44 7.65 -12.79
CA HIS A 110 2.14 9.07 -12.66
C HIS A 110 3.12 9.77 -11.70
N ASP A 111 3.47 9.13 -10.59
CA ASP A 111 4.37 9.70 -9.58
C ASP A 111 5.86 9.63 -9.97
N GLY A 112 6.16 9.24 -11.21
CA GLY A 112 7.52 9.27 -11.77
C GLY A 112 8.41 8.10 -11.33
N TRP A 113 7.85 7.10 -10.66
CA TRP A 113 8.55 5.87 -10.32
C TRP A 113 8.63 5.00 -11.58
N GLN A 114 9.76 5.06 -12.28
CA GLN A 114 10.10 4.05 -13.28
C GLN A 114 11.00 3.01 -12.61
N ALA A 115 10.81 1.73 -12.95
CA ALA A 115 11.78 0.69 -12.64
C ALA A 115 13.13 1.15 -13.19
N THR A 116 14.04 1.59 -12.32
CA THR A 116 15.39 1.91 -12.76
C THR A 116 16.00 0.59 -13.21
N GLU A 117 16.33 0.46 -14.50
CA GLU A 117 17.22 -0.60 -14.95
C GLU A 117 18.46 -0.58 -14.05
N PRO A 118 19.00 -1.74 -13.64
CA PRO A 118 20.20 -1.78 -12.83
C PRO A 118 21.26 -0.96 -13.54
N ARG A 119 21.78 0.10 -12.88
CA ARG A 119 22.93 0.85 -13.40
C ARG A 119 24.04 -0.17 -13.61
N ASN A 120 24.25 -0.52 -14.88
CA ASN A 120 25.35 -1.37 -15.28
C ASN A 120 26.62 -0.70 -14.75
N LYS A 121 27.25 -1.30 -13.75
CA LYS A 121 28.55 -0.80 -13.26
C LYS A 121 29.51 -0.96 -14.42
N MET A 122 29.76 0.14 -15.14
CA MET A 122 30.81 0.19 -16.14
C MET A 122 32.11 -0.22 -15.45
N ARG A 123 32.74 -1.22 -16.05
CA ARG A 123 34.01 -1.83 -15.65
C ARG A 123 35.13 -0.80 -15.54
#